data_AF-A0AAJ0ANL7-F1
#
_entry.id   AF-A0AAJ0ANL7-F1
#
_cell.length_a   1.000
_cell.length_b   1.000
_cell.length_c   1.000
_cell.angle_alpha   90.00
_cell.angle_beta   90.00
_cell.angle_gamma   90.00
#
_symmetry.space_group_name_H-M   'P 1'
#
loop_
_entity.id
_entity.type
_entity.pdbx_description
1 polymer ?
#
loop_
_entity_poly.entity_id
_entity_poly.type
_entity_poly.pdbx_seq_one_letter_code
_entity_poly.pdbx_strand_id
1 'polypeptide(L)'
;MRTICTDKSQTCRYSLPKGTSVEISRNAPTTERFKTAASEGIIHRFNSTTQTYISVFDVLWVMKSKRETKSVAQECALWFCVKSYNFKITEGQLKQNITKRWPTTRFELSNSAHGDEYVFVDIPKDMNAASESRYSVSKKALAALRRFVDPLVETTYEKQYTIINFSSDWAEGIYNAREKLPEWIDRFSISLTNEVRLHGEIRDKDRHRYTGHAYVMVQVIFVDWMWMLFPTGLIIISIYHLFHTIIRGARDGISVWKSDSLPMLFCRIDASILAKVGDGMDVPNGLDEAVGDVKVCLLREDDGDWVFKPIESEESSSSSSSESDSGF
;
A
#
# COMPACT_ATOMS: atom_id res chain seq x y z
N MET A 1 14.30 -52.00 -2.59
CA MET A 1 15.72 -52.03 -2.17
C MET A 1 16.20 -53.48 -2.13
N ARG A 2 17.44 -53.77 -2.54
CA ARG A 2 18.04 -55.11 -2.52
C ARG A 2 19.33 -55.08 -1.69
N THR A 3 19.56 -56.13 -0.91
CA THR A 3 20.81 -56.31 -0.15
C THR A 3 21.49 -57.58 -0.63
N ILE A 4 22.80 -57.50 -0.92
CA ILE A 4 23.64 -58.63 -1.33
C ILE A 4 24.89 -58.59 -0.45
N CYS A 5 25.12 -59.65 0.33
CA CYS A 5 26.30 -59.75 1.18
C CYS A 5 27.21 -60.88 0.70
N THR A 6 28.48 -60.58 0.43
CA THR A 6 29.44 -61.54 -0.12
C THR A 6 30.43 -61.99 0.95
N ASP A 7 30.57 -63.30 1.15
CA ASP A 7 31.48 -63.82 2.19
C ASP A 7 32.96 -63.56 1.86
N LYS A 8 33.33 -63.62 0.57
CA LYS A 8 34.70 -63.41 0.09
C LYS A 8 35.26 -62.01 0.38
N SER A 9 34.44 -60.96 0.23
CA SER A 9 34.83 -59.57 0.51
C SER A 9 34.46 -59.12 1.92
N GLN A 10 33.69 -59.94 2.66
CA GLN A 10 33.02 -59.56 3.90
C GLN A 10 32.22 -58.24 3.79
N THR A 11 31.72 -57.86 2.60
CA THR A 11 30.90 -56.65 2.41
C THR A 11 29.43 -56.97 2.15
N CYS A 12 28.56 -56.09 2.63
CA CYS A 12 27.15 -56.03 2.27
C CYS A 12 26.90 -54.81 1.39
N ARG A 13 26.47 -55.04 0.15
CA ARG A 13 26.04 -54.03 -0.80
C ARG A 13 24.53 -53.86 -0.73
N TYR A 14 24.12 -52.64 -0.43
CA TYR A 14 22.75 -52.16 -0.41
C TYR A 14 22.52 -51.40 -1.71
N SER A 15 21.51 -51.77 -2.50
CA SER A 15 21.24 -51.15 -3.80
C SER A 15 19.77 -50.85 -4.07
N LEU A 16 19.56 -49.82 -4.87
CA LEU A 16 18.28 -49.44 -5.45
C LEU A 16 18.22 -49.84 -6.92
N PRO A 17 17.01 -50.11 -7.47
CA PRO A 17 16.89 -50.80 -8.76
C PRO A 17 17.46 -50.03 -9.96
N LYS A 18 17.67 -48.71 -9.83
CA LYS A 18 18.18 -47.83 -10.89
C LYS A 18 19.65 -47.39 -10.72
N GLY A 19 20.38 -47.89 -9.72
CA GLY A 19 21.86 -47.84 -9.69
C GLY A 19 22.48 -47.39 -8.37
N THR A 20 21.79 -46.55 -7.60
CA THR A 20 22.28 -46.03 -6.31
C THR A 20 22.59 -47.18 -5.36
N SER A 21 23.84 -47.27 -4.93
CA SER A 21 24.27 -48.33 -4.02
C SER A 21 25.36 -47.89 -3.06
N VAL A 22 25.35 -48.51 -1.88
CA VAL A 22 26.24 -48.25 -0.74
C VAL A 22 26.75 -49.59 -0.25
N GLU A 23 28.05 -49.71 -0.03
CA GLU A 23 28.66 -50.91 0.57
C GLU A 23 29.05 -50.65 2.02
N ILE A 24 28.87 -51.62 2.91
CA ILE A 24 29.35 -51.58 4.29
C ILE A 24 29.97 -52.93 4.63
N SER A 25 31.15 -52.94 5.26
CA SER A 25 31.77 -54.18 5.73
C SER A 25 30.94 -54.84 6.85
N ARG A 26 30.85 -56.17 6.83
CA ARG A 26 30.25 -56.97 7.91
C ARG A 26 30.97 -56.76 9.23
N ASN A 27 32.29 -56.56 9.18
CA ASN A 27 33.14 -56.28 10.33
C ASN A 27 33.42 -54.77 10.50
N ALA A 28 32.72 -53.89 9.78
CA ALA A 28 32.75 -52.46 10.07
C ALA A 28 32.29 -52.19 11.50
N PRO A 29 32.85 -51.16 12.16
CA PRO A 29 32.34 -50.66 13.43
C PRO A 29 30.96 -50.00 13.26
N THR A 30 30.52 -49.20 14.23
CA THR A 30 29.37 -48.32 14.02
C THR A 30 29.70 -47.36 12.88
N THR A 31 29.02 -47.57 11.75
CA THR A 31 29.24 -46.85 10.49
C THR A 31 27.90 -46.47 9.91
N GLU A 32 27.82 -45.25 9.43
CA GLU A 32 26.64 -44.69 8.79
C GLU A 32 27.05 -44.17 7.42
N ARG A 33 26.32 -44.59 6.39
CA ARG A 33 26.52 -44.14 5.02
C ARG A 33 25.20 -43.66 4.46
N PHE A 34 25.20 -42.48 3.89
CA PHE A 34 24.09 -41.87 3.20
C PHE A 34 24.56 -41.49 1.80
N LYS A 35 23.77 -41.83 0.79
CA LYS A 35 24.03 -41.45 -0.59
C LYS A 35 22.75 -40.97 -1.26
N THR A 36 22.87 -39.90 -2.02
CA THR A 36 21.90 -39.49 -3.03
C THR A 36 22.54 -39.54 -4.41
N ALA A 37 21.74 -39.85 -5.43
CA ALA A 37 22.19 -39.88 -6.82
C ALA A 37 21.00 -39.68 -7.77
N ALA A 38 21.25 -38.99 -8.88
CA ALA A 38 20.26 -38.84 -9.95
C ALA A 38 19.86 -40.22 -10.52
N SER A 39 18.58 -40.37 -10.87
CA SER A 39 17.97 -41.65 -11.23
C SER A 39 16.94 -41.45 -12.34
N GLU A 40 16.73 -42.45 -13.19
CA GLU A 40 15.62 -42.43 -14.16
C GLU A 40 14.24 -42.51 -13.48
N GLY A 41 14.23 -42.97 -12.22
CA GLY A 41 13.05 -43.25 -11.41
C GLY A 41 12.32 -44.54 -11.79
N ILE A 42 11.49 -45.00 -10.87
CA ILE A 42 10.57 -46.13 -11.03
C ILE A 42 9.12 -45.62 -10.98
N ILE A 43 8.83 -44.75 -10.00
CA ILE A 43 7.52 -44.11 -9.82
C ILE A 43 7.48 -42.83 -10.67
N HIS A 44 8.47 -41.96 -10.48
CA HIS A 44 8.65 -40.69 -11.16
C HIS A 44 9.56 -40.86 -12.37
N ARG A 45 8.98 -41.12 -13.55
CA ARG A 45 9.77 -41.33 -14.78
C ARG A 45 10.36 -40.01 -15.27
N PHE A 46 11.68 -39.82 -15.15
CA PHE A 46 12.40 -38.59 -15.52
C PHE A 46 12.19 -38.15 -16.98
N ASN A 47 12.02 -39.13 -17.88
CA ASN A 47 11.75 -38.93 -19.32
C ASN A 47 10.24 -38.88 -19.66
N SER A 48 9.37 -38.59 -18.68
CA SER A 48 7.94 -38.43 -18.93
C SER A 48 7.65 -37.24 -19.84
N THR A 49 6.73 -37.41 -20.80
CA THR A 49 6.16 -36.33 -21.60
C THR A 49 4.95 -35.67 -20.93
N THR A 50 4.42 -36.28 -19.85
CA THR A 50 3.21 -35.82 -19.14
C THR A 50 3.50 -34.94 -17.92
N GLN A 51 4.76 -34.86 -17.49
CA GLN A 51 5.21 -34.07 -16.34
C GLN A 51 6.64 -33.58 -16.57
N THR A 52 6.90 -32.32 -16.24
CA THR A 52 8.17 -31.65 -16.55
C THR A 52 9.17 -31.78 -15.38
N TYR A 53 9.79 -32.95 -15.27
CA TYR A 53 10.77 -33.24 -14.21
C TYR A 53 12.06 -32.41 -14.37
N ILE A 54 12.44 -31.69 -13.31
CA ILE A 54 13.72 -31.00 -13.16
C ILE A 54 14.79 -31.97 -12.66
N SER A 55 14.45 -32.83 -11.70
CA SER A 55 15.33 -33.89 -11.20
C SER A 55 14.51 -35.04 -10.63
N VAL A 56 15.01 -36.25 -10.78
CA VAL A 56 14.55 -37.44 -10.06
C VAL A 56 15.80 -38.08 -9.47
N PHE A 57 15.79 -38.36 -8.18
CA PHE A 57 16.96 -38.86 -7.48
C PHE A 57 16.57 -39.83 -6.36
N ASP A 58 17.43 -40.83 -6.18
CA ASP A 58 17.28 -41.85 -5.17
C ASP A 58 18.01 -41.42 -3.89
N VAL A 59 17.38 -41.59 -2.73
CA VAL A 59 17.98 -41.42 -1.40
C VAL A 59 18.17 -42.79 -0.76
N LEU A 60 19.41 -43.12 -0.38
CA LEU A 60 19.76 -44.36 0.29
C LEU A 60 20.54 -44.07 1.57
N TRP A 61 19.95 -44.40 2.72
CA TRP A 61 20.56 -44.29 4.04
C TRP A 61 20.74 -45.66 4.66
N VAL A 62 21.94 -45.99 5.14
CA VAL A 62 22.24 -47.24 5.83
C VAL A 62 23.10 -46.96 7.06
N MET A 63 22.56 -47.28 8.24
CA MET A 63 23.25 -47.19 9.53
C MET A 63 23.48 -48.59 10.09
N LYS A 64 24.74 -48.96 10.26
CA LYS A 64 25.17 -50.19 10.93
C LYS A 64 25.56 -49.87 12.37
N SER A 65 24.97 -50.59 13.32
CA SER A 65 25.37 -50.61 14.73
C SER A 65 25.87 -52.01 15.13
N LYS A 66 26.34 -52.17 16.38
CA LYS A 66 26.71 -53.49 16.93
C LYS A 66 25.54 -54.48 17.05
N ARG A 67 24.28 -54.01 17.09
CA ARG A 67 23.08 -54.83 17.35
C ARG A 67 22.20 -55.02 16.11
N GLU A 68 22.11 -54.00 15.28
CA GLU A 68 21.18 -53.93 14.15
C GLU A 68 21.78 -53.10 12.99
N THR A 69 21.31 -53.35 11.77
CA THR A 69 21.54 -52.47 10.63
C THR A 69 20.20 -51.93 10.16
N LYS A 70 20.04 -50.61 10.17
CA LYS A 70 18.87 -49.90 9.64
C LYS A 70 19.17 -49.43 8.23
N SER A 71 18.18 -49.53 7.36
CA SER A 71 18.27 -49.00 6.01
C SER A 71 16.96 -48.35 5.59
N VAL A 72 17.04 -47.15 5.04
CA VAL A 72 15.91 -46.41 4.46
C VAL A 72 16.24 -46.09 3.02
N ALA A 73 15.24 -46.21 2.16
CA ALA A 73 15.32 -45.85 0.76
C ALA A 73 14.08 -45.05 0.36
N GLN A 74 14.27 -43.96 -0.37
CA GLN A 74 13.20 -43.12 -0.89
C GLN A 74 13.54 -42.68 -2.31
N GLU A 75 12.53 -42.59 -3.17
CA GLU A 75 12.63 -41.96 -4.48
C GLU A 75 12.09 -40.53 -4.33
N CYS A 76 12.89 -39.53 -4.68
CA CYS A 76 12.52 -38.12 -4.63
C CYS A 76 12.46 -37.54 -6.04
N ALA A 77 11.53 -36.62 -6.27
CA ALA A 77 11.40 -35.95 -7.54
C ALA A 77 11.02 -34.48 -7.38
N LEU A 78 11.52 -33.67 -8.31
CA LEU A 78 11.25 -32.25 -8.44
C LEU A 78 10.78 -31.98 -9.87
N TRP A 79 9.65 -31.31 -10.02
CA TRP A 79 9.05 -31.01 -11.33
C TRP A 79 8.36 -29.64 -11.31
N PHE A 80 8.18 -29.05 -12.50
CA PHE A 80 7.44 -27.80 -12.63
C PHE A 80 5.93 -28.01 -12.44
N CYS A 81 5.27 -27.05 -11.79
CA CYS A 81 3.81 -26.99 -11.69
C CYS A 81 3.32 -25.53 -11.74
N VAL A 82 2.12 -25.33 -12.26
CA VAL A 82 1.40 -24.05 -12.12
C VAL A 82 0.78 -24.01 -10.73
N LYS A 83 0.94 -22.88 -10.02
CA LYS A 83 0.34 -22.64 -8.70
C LYS A 83 -0.62 -21.45 -8.80
N SER A 84 -1.86 -21.62 -8.37
CA SER A 84 -2.79 -20.50 -8.16
C SER A 84 -2.72 -20.03 -6.71
N TYR A 85 -2.91 -18.73 -6.50
CA TYR A 85 -2.71 -18.11 -5.19
C TYR A 85 -3.87 -17.18 -4.83
N ASN A 86 -4.22 -17.19 -3.55
CA ASN A 86 -5.00 -16.13 -2.92
C ASN A 86 -4.01 -15.21 -2.19
N PHE A 87 -3.95 -13.95 -2.60
CA PHE A 87 -3.09 -12.94 -2.00
C PHE A 87 -3.93 -11.86 -1.32
N LYS A 88 -3.55 -11.48 -0.09
CA LYS A 88 -4.14 -10.37 0.65
C LYS A 88 -3.02 -9.47 1.15
N ILE A 89 -3.11 -8.18 0.86
CA ILE A 89 -2.20 -7.17 1.41
C ILE A 89 -2.97 -6.44 2.52
N THR A 90 -2.41 -6.45 3.74
CA THR A 90 -2.95 -5.73 4.90
C THR A 90 -1.80 -5.02 5.59
N GLU A 91 -1.91 -3.70 5.81
CA GLU A 91 -0.88 -2.90 6.51
C GLU A 91 0.52 -3.05 5.89
N GLY A 92 0.59 -3.12 4.55
CA GLY A 92 1.83 -3.35 3.80
C GLY A 92 2.35 -4.79 3.82
N GLN A 93 1.81 -5.68 4.65
CA GLN A 93 2.19 -7.09 4.69
C GLN A 93 1.43 -7.92 3.66
N LEU A 94 2.17 -8.61 2.77
CA LEU A 94 1.63 -9.59 1.83
C LEU A 94 1.43 -10.96 2.52
N LYS A 95 0.19 -11.43 2.58
CA LYS A 95 -0.16 -12.82 2.94
C LYS A 95 -0.57 -13.56 1.68
N GLN A 96 0.14 -14.64 1.34
CA GLN A 96 -0.05 -15.41 0.11
C GLN A 96 -0.27 -16.90 0.43
N ASN A 97 -1.46 -17.41 0.10
CA ASN A 97 -1.83 -18.81 0.28
C ASN A 97 -1.95 -19.51 -1.09
N ILE A 98 -1.40 -20.73 -1.23
CA ILE A 98 -1.61 -21.55 -2.43
C ILE A 98 -3.05 -22.08 -2.40
N THR A 99 -3.83 -21.82 -3.44
CA THR A 99 -5.20 -22.39 -3.57
C THR A 99 -5.19 -23.71 -4.32
N LYS A 100 -4.36 -23.85 -5.37
CA LYS A 100 -4.26 -25.07 -6.18
C LYS A 100 -2.88 -25.22 -6.81
N ARG A 101 -2.52 -26.45 -7.15
CA ARG A 101 -1.29 -26.82 -7.86
C ARG A 101 -1.66 -27.72 -9.03
N TRP A 102 -1.03 -27.51 -10.19
CA TRP A 102 -1.27 -28.30 -11.40
C TRP A 102 0.05 -28.71 -12.07
N PRO A 103 0.39 -30.02 -12.07
CA PRO A 103 1.68 -30.50 -12.57
C PRO A 103 1.63 -31.05 -14.01
N THR A 104 0.45 -31.21 -14.60
CA THR A 104 0.26 -31.94 -15.85
C THR A 104 0.72 -31.11 -17.05
N THR A 105 1.61 -31.68 -17.84
CA THR A 105 2.14 -31.09 -19.06
C THR A 105 1.98 -32.00 -20.27
N ARG A 106 2.22 -31.48 -21.47
CA ARG A 106 2.40 -32.23 -22.71
C ARG A 106 3.66 -31.72 -23.40
N PHE A 107 4.54 -32.63 -23.82
CA PHE A 107 5.67 -32.25 -24.67
C PHE A 107 5.18 -31.90 -26.08
N GLU A 108 5.61 -30.76 -26.60
CA GLU A 108 5.32 -30.29 -27.95
C GLU A 108 6.64 -29.97 -28.70
N LEU A 109 6.72 -30.42 -29.94
CA LEU A 109 7.85 -30.16 -30.83
C LEU A 109 7.87 -28.70 -31.30
N SER A 110 9.07 -28.22 -31.61
CA SER A 110 9.28 -26.91 -32.23
C SER A 110 8.50 -26.71 -33.54
N ASN A 111 8.09 -25.47 -33.78
CA ASN A 111 7.47 -25.00 -35.01
C ASN A 111 7.86 -23.53 -35.26
N SER A 112 7.19 -22.85 -36.20
CA SER A 112 7.47 -21.45 -36.55
C SER A 112 7.20 -20.42 -35.43
N ALA A 113 6.50 -20.80 -34.35
CA ALA A 113 6.06 -19.89 -33.28
C ALA A 113 6.71 -20.17 -31.91
N HIS A 114 7.20 -21.39 -31.68
CA HIS A 114 7.87 -21.81 -30.43
C HIS A 114 8.92 -22.90 -30.65
N GLY A 115 9.86 -23.01 -29.70
CA GLY A 115 10.82 -24.12 -29.65
C GLY A 115 10.20 -25.41 -29.11
N ASP A 116 11.02 -26.45 -28.93
CA ASP A 116 10.65 -27.64 -28.17
C ASP A 116 10.33 -27.24 -26.72
N GLU A 117 9.15 -27.61 -26.22
CA GLU A 117 8.68 -27.20 -24.89
C GLU A 117 7.70 -28.19 -24.26
N TYR A 118 7.55 -28.07 -22.94
CA TYR A 118 6.51 -28.75 -22.19
C TYR A 118 5.42 -27.72 -21.86
N VAL A 119 4.21 -27.96 -22.34
CA VAL A 119 3.06 -27.05 -22.18
C VAL A 119 2.17 -27.57 -21.06
N PHE A 120 1.71 -26.72 -20.15
CA PHE A 120 0.70 -27.11 -19.18
C PHE A 120 -0.66 -27.24 -19.87
N VAL A 121 -1.24 -28.45 -19.79
CA VAL A 121 -2.51 -28.81 -20.43
C VAL A 121 -3.56 -29.11 -19.38
N ASP A 122 -4.84 -29.03 -19.76
CA ASP A 122 -5.98 -29.37 -18.90
C ASP A 122 -6.02 -28.59 -17.57
N ILE A 123 -5.51 -27.35 -17.56
CA ILE A 123 -5.47 -26.49 -16.37
C ILE A 123 -6.91 -26.30 -15.86
N PRO A 124 -7.21 -26.66 -14.60
CA PRO A 124 -8.56 -26.57 -14.05
C PRO A 124 -9.13 -25.14 -14.09
N LYS A 125 -10.40 -25.01 -14.49
CA LYS A 125 -11.08 -23.70 -14.68
C LYS A 125 -11.09 -22.84 -13.41
N ASP A 126 -11.14 -23.46 -12.23
CA ASP A 126 -11.09 -22.78 -10.93
C ASP A 126 -9.73 -22.14 -10.61
N MET A 127 -8.69 -22.38 -11.42
CA MET A 127 -7.43 -21.66 -11.33
C MET A 127 -7.47 -20.29 -12.02
N ASN A 128 -8.52 -19.96 -12.79
CA ASN A 128 -8.70 -18.72 -13.55
C ASN A 128 -7.57 -18.40 -14.55
N ALA A 129 -6.92 -19.44 -15.09
CA ALA A 129 -6.06 -19.30 -16.26
C ALA A 129 -6.91 -18.92 -17.49
N ALA A 130 -6.51 -17.88 -18.23
CA ALA A 130 -7.24 -17.48 -19.43
C ALA A 130 -7.12 -18.54 -20.54
N SER A 131 -8.18 -18.72 -21.31
CA SER A 131 -8.29 -19.67 -22.43
C SER A 131 -7.19 -19.54 -23.48
N GLU A 132 -6.73 -18.32 -23.71
CA GLU A 132 -5.71 -17.94 -24.68
C GLU A 132 -4.28 -17.94 -24.11
N SER A 133 -4.10 -18.16 -22.79
CA SER A 133 -2.79 -18.15 -22.16
C SER A 133 -2.08 -19.50 -22.28
N ARG A 134 -0.89 -19.50 -22.92
CA ARG A 134 -0.02 -20.66 -23.03
C ARG A 134 1.07 -20.61 -21.97
N TYR A 135 0.99 -21.51 -20.99
CA TYR A 135 2.05 -21.70 -19.98
C TYR A 135 2.95 -22.85 -20.43
N SER A 136 4.24 -22.59 -20.62
CA SER A 136 5.19 -23.61 -21.05
C SER A 136 6.58 -23.46 -20.42
N VAL A 137 7.35 -24.55 -20.43
CA VAL A 137 8.76 -24.60 -20.04
C VAL A 137 9.56 -25.09 -21.24
N SER A 138 10.46 -24.25 -21.77
CA SER A 138 11.28 -24.66 -22.92
C SER A 138 12.21 -25.82 -22.55
N LYS A 139 12.39 -26.77 -23.47
CA LYS A 139 13.29 -27.92 -23.31
C LYS A 139 14.74 -27.49 -23.09
N LYS A 140 15.15 -26.34 -23.66
CA LYS A 140 16.48 -25.74 -23.43
C LYS A 140 16.66 -25.24 -22.00
N ALA A 141 15.68 -24.50 -21.46
CA ALA A 141 15.72 -24.05 -20.06
C ALA A 141 15.67 -25.25 -19.09
N LEU A 142 14.85 -26.25 -19.38
CA LEU A 142 14.79 -27.48 -18.59
C LEU A 142 16.13 -28.24 -18.59
N ALA A 143 16.80 -28.34 -19.75
CA ALA A 143 18.11 -28.97 -19.86
C ALA A 143 19.21 -28.20 -19.09
N ALA A 144 19.16 -26.86 -19.10
CA ALA A 144 20.06 -26.03 -18.30
C ALA A 144 19.84 -26.24 -16.79
N LEU A 145 18.58 -26.28 -16.35
CA LEU A 145 18.22 -26.54 -14.94
C LEU A 145 18.60 -27.95 -14.49
N ARG A 146 18.35 -28.97 -15.31
CA ARG A 146 18.81 -30.36 -15.06
C ARG A 146 20.32 -30.38 -14.84
N ARG A 147 21.10 -29.83 -15.78
CA ARG A 147 22.56 -29.73 -15.68
C ARG A 147 23.07 -28.98 -14.43
N PHE A 148 22.28 -28.05 -13.90
CA PHE A 148 22.58 -27.38 -12.64
C PHE A 148 22.22 -28.22 -11.40
N VAL A 149 21.06 -28.89 -11.39
CA VAL A 149 20.55 -29.63 -10.22
C VAL A 149 21.16 -31.02 -10.07
N ASP A 150 21.44 -31.73 -11.17
CA ASP A 150 22.00 -33.09 -11.17
C ASP A 150 23.27 -33.25 -10.27
N PRO A 151 24.29 -32.36 -10.34
CA PRO A 151 25.45 -32.45 -9.44
C PRO A 151 25.15 -32.05 -7.98
N LEU A 152 24.03 -31.38 -7.70
CA LEU A 152 23.62 -31.02 -6.33
C LEU A 152 22.92 -32.18 -5.60
N VAL A 153 22.35 -33.12 -6.36
CA VAL A 153 21.69 -34.33 -5.83
C VAL A 153 22.57 -35.59 -5.88
N GLU A 154 23.77 -35.52 -6.46
CA GLU A 154 24.80 -36.55 -6.32
C GLU A 154 25.65 -36.24 -5.08
N THR A 155 25.19 -36.70 -3.91
CA THR A 155 25.89 -36.41 -2.65
C THR A 155 26.17 -37.65 -1.82
N THR A 156 27.25 -37.63 -1.06
CA THR A 156 27.60 -38.68 -0.10
C THR A 156 27.88 -38.12 1.28
N TYR A 157 27.49 -38.90 2.28
CA TYR A 157 27.90 -38.74 3.67
C TYR A 157 28.39 -40.09 4.19
N GLU A 158 29.52 -40.06 4.86
CA GLU A 158 30.03 -41.20 5.60
C GLU A 158 30.47 -40.77 6.99
N LYS A 159 30.02 -41.53 7.99
CA LYS A 159 30.49 -41.45 9.36
C LYS A 159 31.04 -42.79 9.81
N GLN A 160 32.27 -42.77 10.32
CA GLN A 160 32.93 -43.93 10.92
C GLN A 160 33.51 -43.51 12.27
N TYR A 161 32.98 -44.09 13.35
CA TYR A 161 33.20 -43.62 14.72
C TYR A 161 32.89 -42.11 14.90
N THR A 162 33.91 -41.28 15.09
CA THR A 162 33.85 -39.83 15.29
C THR A 162 34.15 -39.03 14.02
N ILE A 163 34.70 -39.67 12.99
CA ILE A 163 35.01 -39.03 11.71
C ILE A 163 33.71 -38.90 10.92
N ILE A 164 33.42 -37.69 10.45
CA ILE A 164 32.26 -37.34 9.64
C ILE A 164 32.77 -36.67 8.36
N ASN A 165 32.40 -37.21 7.21
CA ASN A 165 32.73 -36.67 5.90
C ASN A 165 31.45 -36.41 5.10
N PHE A 166 31.26 -35.17 4.64
CA PHE A 166 30.25 -34.78 3.67
C PHE A 166 30.93 -34.48 2.32
N SER A 167 30.31 -34.82 1.19
CA SER A 167 30.84 -34.49 -0.13
C SER A 167 30.68 -33.01 -0.50
N SER A 168 29.71 -32.33 0.11
CA SER A 168 29.34 -30.94 -0.16
C SER A 168 28.36 -30.42 0.90
N ASP A 169 28.16 -29.10 0.98
CA ASP A 169 27.16 -28.46 1.82
C ASP A 169 25.73 -28.94 1.50
N TRP A 170 25.48 -29.33 0.24
CA TRP A 170 24.24 -29.98 -0.18
C TRP A 170 24.08 -31.37 0.44
N ALA A 171 25.17 -32.14 0.58
CA ALA A 171 25.16 -33.43 1.28
C ALA A 171 24.72 -33.24 2.75
N GLU A 172 25.27 -32.22 3.41
CA GLU A 172 24.90 -31.87 4.79
C GLU A 172 23.45 -31.40 4.88
N GLY A 173 23.01 -30.52 3.99
CA GLY A 173 21.63 -30.04 3.94
C GLY A 173 20.60 -31.15 3.76
N ILE A 174 20.81 -32.07 2.82
CA ILE A 174 19.89 -33.19 2.56
C ILE A 174 19.97 -34.23 3.71
N TYR A 175 21.16 -34.52 4.24
CA TYR A 175 21.32 -35.44 5.36
C TYR A 175 20.68 -34.94 6.66
N ASN A 176 20.81 -33.65 6.96
CA ASN A 176 20.14 -33.00 8.09
C ASN A 176 18.61 -33.00 7.90
N ALA A 177 18.14 -32.95 6.64
CA ALA A 177 16.74 -33.08 6.28
C ALA A 177 16.24 -34.54 6.17
N ARG A 178 17.06 -35.59 6.36
CA ARG A 178 16.71 -37.00 6.03
C ARG A 178 15.37 -37.50 6.62
N GLU A 179 14.99 -37.02 7.80
CA GLU A 179 13.74 -37.40 8.50
C GLU A 179 12.51 -36.57 8.04
N LYS A 180 12.75 -35.45 7.35
CA LYS A 180 11.75 -34.47 6.90
C LYS A 180 11.97 -34.04 5.44
N LEU A 181 12.43 -34.96 4.59
CA LEU A 181 12.72 -34.70 3.17
C LEU A 181 11.59 -34.00 2.41
N PRO A 182 10.29 -34.32 2.63
CA PRO A 182 9.19 -33.58 1.99
C PRO A 182 9.15 -32.08 2.36
N GLU A 183 9.41 -31.72 3.62
CA GLU A 183 9.46 -30.31 4.05
C GLU A 183 10.64 -29.57 3.42
N TRP A 184 11.79 -30.25 3.29
CA TRP A 184 12.98 -29.68 2.64
C TRP A 184 12.78 -29.47 1.14
N ILE A 185 12.20 -30.45 0.43
CA ILE A 185 11.84 -30.32 -0.99
C ILE A 185 10.80 -29.22 -1.20
N ASP A 186 9.80 -29.08 -0.32
CA ASP A 186 8.81 -27.99 -0.44
C ASP A 186 9.48 -26.62 -0.32
N ARG A 187 10.35 -26.42 0.69
CA ARG A 187 11.15 -25.19 0.85
C ARG A 187 12.08 -24.92 -0.34
N PHE A 188 12.75 -25.93 -0.87
CA PHE A 188 13.58 -25.78 -2.07
C PHE A 188 12.73 -25.39 -3.29
N SER A 189 11.55 -26.00 -3.44
CA SER A 189 10.59 -25.64 -4.50
C SER A 189 10.08 -24.20 -4.36
N ILE A 190 9.91 -23.69 -3.13
CA ILE A 190 9.52 -22.30 -2.85
C ILE A 190 10.66 -21.36 -3.25
N SER A 191 11.91 -21.68 -2.92
CA SER A 191 13.08 -20.90 -3.33
C SER A 191 13.15 -20.77 -4.87
N LEU A 192 13.08 -21.90 -5.59
CA LEU A 192 13.03 -21.92 -7.06
C LEU A 192 11.80 -21.19 -7.63
N THR A 193 10.64 -21.27 -6.95
CA THR A 193 9.45 -20.52 -7.35
C THR A 193 9.67 -19.00 -7.21
N ASN A 194 10.39 -18.55 -6.18
CA ASN A 194 10.69 -17.14 -5.97
C ASN A 194 11.66 -16.62 -7.02
N GLU A 195 12.74 -17.35 -7.33
CA GLU A 195 13.67 -17.02 -8.41
C GLU A 195 12.96 -16.85 -9.76
N VAL A 196 12.10 -17.81 -10.13
CA VAL A 196 11.30 -17.74 -11.37
C VAL A 196 10.30 -16.58 -11.35
N ARG A 197 9.80 -16.15 -10.17
CA ARG A 197 8.90 -14.99 -10.05
C ARG A 197 9.60 -13.64 -10.09
N LEU A 198 10.86 -13.57 -9.64
CA LEU A 198 11.65 -12.33 -9.57
C LEU A 198 12.43 -12.08 -10.87
N HIS A 199 12.97 -13.14 -11.48
CA HIS A 199 13.87 -13.07 -12.64
C HIS A 199 13.30 -13.71 -13.91
N GLY A 200 12.09 -14.27 -13.86
CA GLY A 200 11.43 -14.83 -15.04
C GLY A 200 10.95 -13.76 -16.02
N GLU A 201 11.33 -13.89 -17.28
CA GLU A 201 10.87 -13.01 -18.35
C GLU A 201 9.51 -13.46 -18.93
N ILE A 202 8.62 -12.50 -19.13
CA ILE A 202 7.31 -12.71 -19.76
C ILE A 202 7.41 -12.30 -21.23
N ARG A 203 7.20 -13.25 -22.16
CA ARG A 203 7.41 -13.05 -23.61
C ARG A 203 6.52 -11.99 -24.25
N ASP A 204 5.33 -11.74 -23.69
CA ASP A 204 4.32 -10.84 -24.26
C ASP A 204 3.53 -10.15 -23.14
N LYS A 205 4.09 -9.08 -22.56
CA LYS A 205 3.56 -8.44 -21.33
C LYS A 205 2.09 -7.99 -21.45
N ASP A 206 1.63 -7.66 -22.66
CA ASP A 206 0.32 -7.06 -22.89
C ASP A 206 -0.81 -8.09 -23.09
N ARG A 207 -0.48 -9.33 -23.48
CA ARG A 207 -1.48 -10.41 -23.68
C ARG A 207 -1.72 -11.31 -22.47
N HIS A 208 -0.98 -11.16 -21.38
CA HIS A 208 -1.06 -12.06 -20.22
C HIS A 208 -2.22 -11.69 -19.29
N ARG A 209 -3.44 -12.10 -19.66
CA ARG A 209 -4.62 -12.01 -18.80
C ARG A 209 -4.67 -13.18 -17.82
N TYR A 210 -4.49 -12.89 -16.53
CA TYR A 210 -5.01 -13.75 -15.47
C TYR A 210 -6.47 -13.37 -15.21
N THR A 211 -7.42 -14.29 -15.33
CA THR A 211 -8.86 -14.00 -15.20
C THR A 211 -9.35 -13.99 -13.74
N GLY A 212 -8.50 -13.57 -12.82
CA GLY A 212 -8.84 -13.42 -11.40
C GLY A 212 -9.32 -12.01 -11.04
N HIS A 213 -10.06 -11.91 -9.94
CA HIS A 213 -10.44 -10.62 -9.35
C HIS A 213 -9.37 -10.12 -8.38
N ALA A 214 -8.95 -8.87 -8.55
CA ALA A 214 -8.14 -8.15 -7.58
C ALA A 214 -9.03 -7.06 -6.93
N TYR A 215 -9.10 -7.07 -5.60
CA TYR A 215 -9.82 -6.05 -4.82
C TYR A 215 -8.81 -5.07 -4.23
N VAL A 216 -9.10 -3.78 -4.38
CA VAL A 216 -8.33 -2.69 -3.77
C VAL A 216 -9.21 -1.96 -2.76
N MET A 217 -8.63 -1.60 -1.61
CA MET A 217 -9.32 -0.78 -0.62
C MET A 217 -9.42 0.65 -1.16
N VAL A 218 -10.63 1.07 -1.52
CA VAL A 218 -10.94 2.46 -1.90
C VAL A 218 -11.61 3.19 -0.75
N GLN A 219 -11.26 4.46 -0.56
CA GLN A 219 -11.99 5.34 0.35
C GLN A 219 -13.24 5.85 -0.36
N VAL A 220 -14.42 5.53 0.16
CA VAL A 220 -15.70 6.03 -0.38
C VAL A 220 -16.30 7.00 0.62
N ILE A 221 -16.46 8.25 0.22
CA ILE A 221 -17.13 9.28 1.02
C ILE A 221 -18.62 9.21 0.69
N PHE A 222 -19.42 8.76 1.66
CA PHE A 222 -20.88 8.86 1.59
C PHE A 222 -21.33 10.20 2.18
N VAL A 223 -21.83 11.10 1.33
CA VAL A 223 -22.46 12.35 1.78
C VAL A 223 -23.92 12.06 2.07
N ASP A 224 -24.28 12.07 3.35
CA ASP A 224 -25.68 12.06 3.78
C ASP A 224 -26.25 13.49 3.69
N TRP A 225 -27.10 13.69 2.68
CA TRP A 225 -27.69 15.00 2.36
C TRP A 225 -28.58 15.57 3.47
N MET A 226 -29.07 14.75 4.41
CA MET A 226 -29.82 15.26 5.57
C MET A 226 -28.99 16.25 6.41
N TRP A 227 -27.67 16.04 6.51
CA TRP A 227 -26.79 16.92 7.27
C TRP A 227 -26.53 18.26 6.58
N MET A 228 -26.72 18.34 5.26
CA MET A 228 -26.64 19.61 4.51
C MET A 228 -27.86 20.52 4.75
N LEU A 229 -28.98 19.96 5.21
CA LEU A 229 -30.20 20.74 5.49
C LEU A 229 -29.97 21.81 6.57
N PHE A 230 -29.18 21.51 7.60
CA PHE A 230 -28.89 22.44 8.70
C PHE A 230 -28.09 23.68 8.27
N PRO A 231 -26.89 23.57 7.66
CA PRO A 231 -26.15 24.75 7.19
C PRO A 231 -26.89 25.51 6.09
N THR A 232 -27.57 24.83 5.16
CA THR A 232 -28.39 25.49 4.14
C THR A 232 -29.57 26.25 4.78
N GLY A 233 -30.24 25.67 5.78
CA GLY A 233 -31.29 26.33 6.55
C GLY A 233 -30.81 27.58 7.26
N LEU A 234 -29.65 27.53 7.92
CA LEU A 234 -29.03 28.71 8.57
C LEU A 234 -28.70 29.82 7.57
N ILE A 235 -28.22 29.49 6.36
CA ILE A 235 -27.95 30.47 5.30
C ILE A 235 -29.26 31.11 4.80
N ILE A 236 -30.33 30.33 4.62
CA ILE A 236 -31.63 30.88 4.20
C ILE A 236 -32.21 31.80 5.30
N ILE A 237 -32.12 31.39 6.56
CA ILE A 237 -32.61 32.19 7.71
C ILE A 237 -31.79 33.48 7.87
N SER A 238 -30.47 33.46 7.70
CA SER A 238 -29.64 34.66 7.82
C SER A 238 -29.89 35.65 6.68
N ILE A 239 -30.05 35.17 5.44
CA ILE A 239 -30.44 35.99 4.29
C ILE A 239 -31.83 36.60 4.51
N TYR A 240 -32.81 35.81 4.96
CA TYR A 240 -34.14 36.30 5.32
C TYR A 240 -34.08 37.40 6.39
N HIS A 241 -33.31 37.17 7.46
CA HIS A 241 -33.17 38.13 8.55
C HIS A 241 -32.53 39.44 8.08
N LEU A 242 -31.50 39.38 7.22
CA LEU A 242 -30.84 40.54 6.63
C LEU A 242 -31.82 41.40 5.82
N PHE A 243 -32.56 40.80 4.89
CA PHE A 243 -33.57 41.51 4.10
C PHE A 243 -34.70 42.06 4.98
N HIS A 244 -35.15 41.29 5.98
CA HIS A 244 -36.17 41.75 6.93
C HIS A 244 -35.70 42.97 7.72
N THR A 245 -34.44 43.00 8.20
CA THR A 245 -33.89 44.18 8.90
C THR A 245 -33.71 45.39 7.98
N ILE A 246 -33.32 45.20 6.72
CA ILE A 246 -33.21 46.30 5.75
C ILE A 246 -34.60 46.91 5.46
N ILE A 247 -35.59 46.07 5.13
CA ILE A 247 -36.95 46.53 4.82
C ILE A 247 -37.59 47.20 6.04
N ARG A 248 -37.38 46.65 7.23
CA ARG A 248 -37.93 47.22 8.46
C ARG A 248 -37.25 48.53 8.85
N GLY A 249 -35.92 48.61 8.79
CA GLY A 249 -35.20 49.87 9.02
C GLY A 249 -35.63 50.98 8.04
N ALA A 250 -35.82 50.64 6.76
CA ALA A 250 -36.30 51.57 5.74
C ALA A 250 -37.76 52.00 5.94
N ARG A 251 -38.62 51.15 6.51
CA ARG A 251 -40.03 51.48 6.82
C ARG A 251 -40.18 52.28 8.11
N ASP A 252 -39.42 51.91 9.13
CA ASP A 252 -39.49 52.51 10.47
C ASP A 252 -38.68 53.82 10.54
N GLY A 253 -38.10 54.29 9.40
CA GLY A 253 -37.37 55.56 9.28
C GLY A 253 -36.04 55.60 10.03
N ILE A 254 -35.51 54.45 10.45
CA ILE A 254 -34.35 54.38 11.33
C ILE A 254 -33.08 54.56 10.50
N SER A 255 -32.46 55.74 10.59
CA SER A 255 -31.09 55.95 10.10
C SER A 255 -30.14 54.96 10.78
N VAL A 256 -29.60 54.02 10.00
CA VAL A 256 -28.79 52.89 10.49
C VAL A 256 -27.42 53.35 11.00
N TRP A 257 -27.04 54.61 10.75
CA TRP A 257 -25.84 55.22 11.30
C TRP A 257 -26.17 56.58 11.93
N LYS A 258 -26.08 56.65 13.25
CA LYS A 258 -26.32 57.87 14.03
C LYS A 258 -25.14 58.84 13.93
N SER A 259 -24.90 59.37 12.73
CA SER A 259 -23.93 60.45 12.48
C SER A 259 -24.30 61.74 13.20
N ASP A 260 -25.59 62.02 13.31
CA ASP A 260 -26.08 63.39 13.52
C ASP A 260 -25.97 63.83 14.98
N SER A 261 -26.04 62.91 15.94
CA SER A 261 -25.78 63.21 17.35
C SER A 261 -24.30 63.20 17.72
N LEU A 262 -23.39 62.86 16.80
CA LEU A 262 -21.97 62.72 17.11
C LEU A 262 -21.28 64.09 17.30
N PRO A 263 -21.53 65.13 16.48
CA PRO A 263 -21.05 66.50 16.75
C PRO A 263 -21.54 67.04 18.09
N MET A 264 -22.80 66.78 18.45
CA MET A 264 -23.40 67.21 19.73
C MET A 264 -22.73 66.57 20.96
N LEU A 265 -22.08 65.41 20.81
CA LEU A 265 -21.39 64.71 21.91
C LEU A 265 -19.94 65.16 22.09
N PHE A 266 -19.29 65.60 21.01
CA PHE A 266 -17.84 65.86 20.97
C PHE A 266 -17.45 67.33 20.79
N CYS A 267 -18.42 68.24 20.64
CA CYS A 267 -18.15 69.68 20.48
C CYS A 267 -19.04 70.51 21.40
N ARG A 268 -18.49 71.59 21.98
CA ARG A 268 -19.29 72.60 22.68
C ARG A 268 -20.03 73.44 21.64
N ILE A 269 -21.34 73.61 21.84
CA ILE A 269 -22.25 74.32 20.93
C ILE A 269 -22.91 75.44 21.72
N ASP A 270 -23.06 76.61 21.09
CA ASP A 270 -23.65 77.77 21.72
C ASP A 270 -25.08 77.51 22.23
N ALA A 271 -25.41 78.04 23.41
CA ALA A 271 -26.69 77.83 24.08
C ALA A 271 -27.89 78.28 23.22
N SER A 272 -27.71 79.29 22.35
CA SER A 272 -28.75 79.76 21.42
C SER A 272 -29.10 78.75 20.32
N ILE A 273 -28.16 77.87 19.94
CA ILE A 273 -28.37 76.78 18.99
C ILE A 273 -28.96 75.58 19.75
N LEU A 274 -28.41 75.26 20.92
CA LEU A 274 -28.90 74.17 21.77
C LEU A 274 -30.38 74.35 22.14
N ALA A 275 -30.82 75.58 22.41
CA ALA A 275 -32.22 75.91 22.67
C ALA A 275 -33.16 75.70 21.47
N LYS A 276 -32.65 75.69 20.23
CA LYS A 276 -33.43 75.42 19.01
C LYS A 276 -33.55 73.92 18.69
N VAL A 277 -32.63 73.09 19.19
CA VAL A 277 -32.66 71.63 18.97
C VAL A 277 -33.89 70.99 19.63
N GLY A 278 -34.23 71.42 20.86
CA GLY A 278 -35.41 70.93 21.59
C GLY A 278 -35.51 69.39 21.61
N ASP A 279 -36.72 68.89 21.39
CA ASP A 279 -37.00 67.44 21.31
C ASP A 279 -36.58 66.82 19.96
N GLY A 280 -36.01 67.61 19.03
CA GLY A 280 -35.57 67.16 17.70
C GLY A 280 -34.46 66.10 17.72
N MET A 281 -33.82 65.88 18.87
CA MET A 281 -32.82 64.82 19.05
C MET A 281 -33.44 63.41 19.30
N ASP A 282 -34.74 63.33 19.63
CA ASP A 282 -35.48 62.07 19.82
C ASP A 282 -36.25 61.63 18.55
N VAL A 283 -36.24 62.43 17.49
CA VAL A 283 -36.95 62.19 16.22
C VAL A 283 -35.95 61.87 15.09
N PRO A 284 -36.19 60.86 14.23
CA PRO A 284 -35.32 60.60 13.07
C PRO A 284 -35.21 61.84 12.17
N ASN A 285 -33.98 62.20 11.79
CA ASN A 285 -33.62 63.42 11.04
C ASN A 285 -34.03 64.77 11.69
N GLY A 286 -34.57 64.78 12.92
CA GLY A 286 -35.10 65.99 13.55
C GLY A 286 -34.05 67.08 13.81
N LEU A 287 -32.77 66.73 13.88
CA LEU A 287 -31.67 67.71 14.01
C LEU A 287 -31.39 68.48 12.71
N ASP A 288 -31.54 67.82 11.55
CA ASP A 288 -31.38 68.46 10.23
C ASP A 288 -32.55 69.43 9.98
N GLU A 289 -33.78 69.01 10.31
CA GLU A 289 -34.97 69.86 10.21
C GLU A 289 -34.97 71.03 11.21
N ALA A 290 -34.48 70.84 12.44
CA ALA A 290 -34.49 71.88 13.47
C ALA A 290 -33.34 72.90 13.36
N VAL A 291 -32.14 72.45 12.97
CA VAL A 291 -30.92 73.30 12.97
C VAL A 291 -29.98 73.11 11.77
N GLY A 292 -30.29 72.26 10.78
CA GLY A 292 -29.43 72.01 9.61
C GLY A 292 -29.11 73.26 8.78
N ASP A 293 -30.06 74.20 8.68
CA ASP A 293 -29.88 75.48 7.99
C ASP A 293 -29.10 76.54 8.81
N VAL A 294 -28.74 76.27 10.08
CA VAL A 294 -28.04 77.23 10.94
C VAL A 294 -26.56 77.30 10.55
N LYS A 295 -26.18 78.38 9.87
CA LYS A 295 -24.78 78.68 9.56
C LYS A 295 -24.01 79.01 10.83
N VAL A 296 -23.08 78.14 11.19
CA VAL A 296 -22.18 78.29 12.34
C VAL A 296 -20.74 78.55 11.91
N CYS A 297 -20.01 79.29 12.73
CA CYS A 297 -18.55 79.39 12.67
C CYS A 297 -17.95 78.65 13.88
N LEU A 298 -16.81 77.99 13.67
CA LEU A 298 -16.05 77.37 14.75
C LEU A 298 -15.04 78.40 15.27
N LEU A 299 -15.27 78.89 16.48
CA LEU A 299 -14.42 79.88 17.14
C LEU A 299 -13.72 79.23 18.32
N ARG A 300 -12.51 79.71 18.64
CA ARG A 300 -11.78 79.30 19.84
C ARG A 300 -12.03 80.32 20.93
N GLU A 301 -12.52 79.88 22.08
CA GLU A 301 -12.70 80.75 23.25
C GLU A 301 -11.40 80.92 24.03
N ASP A 302 -11.34 81.93 24.90
CA ASP A 302 -10.14 82.28 25.68
C ASP A 302 -9.77 81.20 26.73
N ASP A 303 -10.70 80.30 27.07
CA ASP A 303 -10.45 79.09 27.87
C ASP A 303 -9.69 77.99 27.09
N GLY A 304 -9.55 78.15 25.78
CA GLY A 304 -8.83 77.28 24.86
C GLY A 304 -9.70 76.29 24.11
N ASP A 305 -10.98 76.16 24.45
CA ASP A 305 -11.94 75.27 23.80
C ASP A 305 -12.42 75.80 22.44
N TRP A 306 -12.89 74.89 21.59
CA TRP A 306 -13.52 75.23 20.31
C TRP A 306 -15.04 75.12 20.41
N VAL A 307 -15.75 76.19 20.07
CA VAL A 307 -17.20 76.33 20.21
C VAL A 307 -17.83 76.73 18.87
N PHE A 308 -18.93 76.07 18.49
CA PHE A 308 -19.74 76.48 17.35
C PHE A 308 -20.70 77.60 17.75
N LYS A 309 -20.56 78.77 17.12
CA LYS A 309 -21.42 79.95 17.32
C LYS A 309 -22.17 80.31 16.04
N PRO A 310 -23.38 80.87 16.10
CA PRO A 310 -24.10 81.33 14.92
C PRO A 310 -23.39 82.52 14.28
N ILE A 311 -23.44 82.64 12.96
CA ILE A 311 -22.93 83.81 12.24
C ILE A 311 -23.97 84.93 12.34
N GLU A 312 -23.72 85.93 13.19
CA GLU A 312 -24.52 87.15 13.22
C GLU A 312 -24.29 87.97 11.93
N SER A 313 -25.38 88.41 11.31
CA SER A 313 -25.33 89.23 10.09
C SER A 313 -25.26 90.71 10.46
N GLU A 314 -24.04 91.24 10.54
CA GLU A 314 -23.80 92.67 10.76
C GLU A 314 -24.22 93.52 9.54
N GLU A 315 -25.46 94.01 9.56
CA GLU A 315 -25.79 95.31 8.98
C GLU A 315 -26.17 96.29 10.10
N SER A 316 -25.62 97.50 10.03
CA SER A 316 -25.91 98.69 10.86
C SER A 316 -25.49 98.68 12.35
N SER A 317 -24.33 99.29 12.63
CA SER A 317 -24.33 100.67 13.13
C SER A 317 -22.95 101.33 13.05
N SER A 318 -22.83 102.40 12.25
CA SER A 318 -21.64 103.26 12.20
C SER A 318 -22.01 104.73 12.27
N SER A 319 -21.54 105.44 13.29
CA SER A 319 -21.46 106.92 13.40
C SER A 319 -20.86 107.27 14.78
N SER A 320 -19.57 107.68 14.87
CA SER A 320 -19.08 109.09 14.94
C SER A 320 -19.42 109.80 16.26
N SER A 321 -18.56 110.53 16.98
CA SER A 321 -17.15 111.01 16.81
C SER A 321 -16.58 111.33 18.22
N SER A 322 -15.41 111.92 18.51
CA SER A 322 -14.44 112.75 17.75
C SER A 322 -13.01 112.71 18.35
N GLU A 323 -12.12 113.55 17.81
CA GLU A 323 -10.82 113.99 18.35
C GLU A 323 -10.99 114.78 19.69
N SER A 324 -9.98 115.07 20.55
CA SER A 324 -8.64 115.61 20.23
C SER A 324 -7.65 115.72 21.43
N ASP A 325 -6.38 115.37 21.16
CA ASP A 325 -5.14 116.17 21.44
C ASP A 325 -4.37 116.22 22.80
N SER A 326 -3.04 116.27 22.61
CA SER A 326 -1.87 116.78 23.38
C SER A 326 -1.68 116.62 24.92
N GLY A 327 -0.66 115.82 25.29
CA GLY A 327 0.68 116.38 25.61
C GLY A 327 1.11 116.61 27.07
N PHE A 328 2.04 115.77 27.56
CA PHE A 328 3.38 116.18 28.01
C PHE A 328 4.38 115.01 28.04
#